data_AF-V2GRH4-F1
#
_entry.id   AF-V2GRH4-F1
#
_cell.length_a   1.000
_cell.length_b   1.000
_cell.length_c   1.000
_cell.angle_alpha   90.00
_cell.angle_beta   90.00
_cell.angle_gamma   90.00
#
_symmetry.space_group_name_H-M   'P 1'
#
loop_
_entity.id
_entity.type
_entity.pdbx_description
1 polymer ?
#
loop_
_entity_poly.entity_id
_entity_poly.type
_entity_poly.pdbx_seq_one_letter_code
_entity_poly.pdbx_strand_id
1 'polypeptide(L)'
;MRWTPEDEAKLRELYSPAKTFKEIGDQLGRSKDAVQMKAAELGLGPKPYRGYRSTIWPLIEEICKDGRARTVHELSALTGASRVAIDRLMKDRHDDGLAHVADWLPTERGPKAPLWLPVPGKDAKRPKATTPAERQAARMRRMKEEDPLRYKAIIDRCTIRRKLKKGLVLAHQHPIVQALFGMGAPA
;
A
#
# COMPACT_ATOMS: atom_id res chain seq x y z
N MET A 1 20.04 -36.81 7.57
CA MET A 1 19.09 -37.61 6.75
C MET A 1 18.96 -36.96 5.38
N ARG A 2 18.96 -37.76 4.31
CA ARG A 2 18.82 -37.29 2.93
C ARG A 2 17.34 -37.32 2.53
N TRP A 3 16.87 -36.30 1.81
CA TRP A 3 15.52 -36.28 1.25
C TRP A 3 15.44 -37.26 0.08
N THR A 4 14.45 -38.13 0.10
CA THR A 4 14.16 -39.05 -1.01
C THR A 4 13.12 -38.42 -1.95
N PRO A 5 13.10 -38.79 -3.25
CA PRO A 5 12.05 -38.34 -4.17
C PRO A 5 10.63 -38.64 -3.68
N GLU A 6 10.45 -39.75 -2.98
CA GLU A 6 9.18 -40.17 -2.38
C GLU A 6 8.74 -39.21 -1.27
N ASP A 7 9.69 -38.78 -0.42
CA ASP A 7 9.41 -37.78 0.61
C ASP A 7 9.03 -36.43 0.02
N GLU A 8 9.66 -36.04 -1.10
CA GLU A 8 9.33 -34.79 -1.78
C GLU A 8 7.96 -34.85 -2.45
N ALA A 9 7.60 -35.99 -3.05
CA ALA A 9 6.27 -36.21 -3.61
C ALA A 9 5.20 -36.14 -2.50
N LYS A 10 5.44 -36.83 -1.39
CA LYS A 10 4.55 -36.82 -0.23
C LYS A 10 4.48 -35.45 0.42
N LEU A 11 5.57 -34.70 0.46
CA LEU A 11 5.57 -33.31 0.93
C LEU A 11 4.66 -32.43 0.05
N ARG A 12 4.74 -32.55 -1.28
CA ARG A 12 3.87 -31.79 -2.20
C ARG A 12 2.39 -32.14 -2.01
N GLU A 13 2.07 -33.42 -1.85
CA GLU A 13 0.70 -33.89 -1.59
C GLU A 13 0.17 -33.37 -0.25
N LEU A 14 0.99 -33.43 0.80
CA LEU A 14 0.63 -32.97 2.14
C LEU A 14 0.65 -31.44 2.29
N TYR A 15 1.20 -30.73 1.32
CA TYR A 15 1.31 -29.28 1.32
C TYR A 15 -0.05 -28.61 1.02
N SER A 16 -0.94 -28.66 2.01
CA SER A 16 -2.25 -28.01 1.98
C SER A 16 -2.30 -26.83 2.96
N PRO A 17 -3.06 -25.76 2.67
CA PRO A 17 -3.37 -24.71 3.65
C PRO A 17 -3.85 -25.25 4.99
N ALA A 18 -4.54 -26.40 5.00
CA ALA A 18 -5.17 -27.03 6.16
C ALA A 18 -4.22 -27.81 7.10
N LYS A 19 -2.98 -28.14 6.68
CA LYS A 19 -1.98 -28.80 7.55
C LYS A 19 -0.82 -27.87 7.94
N THR A 20 -0.32 -27.96 9.17
CA THR A 20 0.86 -27.22 9.65
C THR A 20 2.16 -27.95 9.30
N PHE A 21 3.30 -27.25 9.28
CA PHE A 21 4.60 -27.90 9.09
C PHE A 21 4.91 -28.95 10.18
N LYS A 22 4.36 -28.77 11.39
CA LYS A 22 4.47 -29.76 12.45
C LYS A 22 3.70 -31.03 12.10
N GLU A 23 2.41 -30.92 11.75
CA GLU A 23 1.58 -32.08 11.37
C GLU A 23 2.12 -32.81 10.14
N ILE A 24 2.67 -32.07 9.17
CA ILE A 24 3.34 -32.65 8.01
C ILE A 24 4.62 -33.38 8.44
N GLY A 25 5.40 -32.77 9.33
CA GLY A 25 6.58 -33.39 9.95
C GLY A 25 6.25 -34.68 10.68
N ASP A 26 5.18 -34.68 11.49
CA ASP A 26 4.70 -35.86 12.22
C ASP A 26 4.32 -37.00 11.24
N GLN A 27 3.73 -36.67 10.08
CA GLN A 27 3.38 -37.65 9.03
C GLN A 27 4.57 -38.15 8.19
N LEU A 28 5.64 -37.35 8.10
CA LEU A 28 6.87 -37.68 7.39
C LEU A 28 7.98 -38.23 8.32
N GLY A 29 7.75 -38.23 9.64
CA GLY A 29 8.77 -38.58 10.64
C GLY A 29 9.93 -37.58 10.69
N ARG A 30 9.69 -36.29 10.42
CA ARG A 30 10.71 -35.23 10.38
C ARG A 30 10.35 -34.04 11.24
N SER A 31 11.37 -33.27 11.63
CA SER A 31 11.14 -32.02 12.37
C SER A 31 10.43 -30.98 11.50
N LYS A 32 9.64 -30.11 12.15
CA LYS A 32 8.94 -28.99 11.49
C LYS A 32 9.89 -28.12 10.66
N ASP A 33 11.11 -27.90 11.14
CA ASP A 33 12.07 -26.98 10.53
C ASP A 33 12.67 -27.60 9.25
N ALA A 34 12.94 -28.92 9.27
CA ALA A 34 13.40 -29.64 8.09
C ALA A 34 12.36 -29.62 6.97
N VAL A 35 11.08 -29.80 7.31
CA VAL A 35 9.96 -29.72 6.36
C VAL A 35 9.83 -28.30 5.81
N GLN A 36 9.93 -27.28 6.66
CA GLN A 36 9.85 -25.88 6.24
C GLN A 36 10.97 -25.50 5.29
N MET A 37 12.22 -25.86 5.61
CA MET A 37 13.38 -25.58 4.75
C MET A 37 13.22 -26.26 3.39
N LYS A 38 12.79 -27.53 3.36
CA LYS A 38 12.60 -28.23 2.09
C LYS A 38 11.43 -27.67 1.28
N ALA A 39 10.33 -27.28 1.93
CA ALA A 39 9.22 -26.63 1.24
C ALA A 39 9.63 -25.29 0.59
N ALA A 40 10.53 -24.54 1.24
CA ALA A 40 11.11 -23.33 0.68
C ALA A 40 12.02 -23.64 -0.53
N GLU A 41 12.86 -24.66 -0.43
CA GLU A 41 13.72 -25.15 -1.53
C GLU A 41 12.89 -25.61 -2.75
N LEU A 42 11.76 -26.27 -2.50
CA LEU A 42 10.83 -26.73 -3.53
C LEU A 42 9.93 -25.62 -4.10
N GLY A 43 10.03 -24.38 -3.60
CA GLY A 43 9.25 -23.25 -4.10
C GLY A 43 7.75 -23.30 -3.78
N LEU A 44 7.34 -24.05 -2.75
CA LEU A 44 5.93 -24.22 -2.37
C LEU A 44 5.31 -22.95 -1.73
N GLY A 45 6.08 -21.87 -1.62
CA GLY A 45 5.64 -20.59 -1.07
C GLY A 45 5.42 -20.61 0.44
N PRO A 46 5.01 -19.48 1.04
CA PRO A 46 4.63 -19.43 2.44
C PRO A 46 3.23 -20.01 2.67
N LYS A 47 3.02 -20.68 3.81
CA LYS A 47 1.68 -21.08 4.25
C LYS A 47 0.88 -19.88 4.75
N PRO A 48 -0.46 -19.87 4.59
CA PRO A 48 -1.31 -18.83 5.14
C PRO A 48 -1.19 -18.79 6.67
N TYR A 49 -1.19 -17.58 7.21
CA TYR A 49 -1.11 -17.36 8.65
C TYR A 49 -2.45 -17.70 9.28
N ARG A 50 -2.51 -18.68 10.16
CA ARG A 50 -3.76 -19.11 10.80
C ARG A 50 -3.98 -18.39 12.12
N GLY A 51 -4.80 -17.34 12.12
CA GLY A 51 -5.07 -16.51 13.28
C GLY A 51 -5.80 -17.20 14.45
N TYR A 52 -6.42 -18.37 14.24
CA TYR A 52 -7.27 -19.05 15.24
C TYR A 52 -6.56 -19.50 16.52
N ARG A 53 -5.23 -19.63 16.48
CA ARG A 53 -4.43 -19.96 17.67
C ARG A 53 -3.63 -18.78 18.21
N SER A 54 -3.85 -17.58 17.66
CA SER A 54 -3.18 -16.38 18.14
C SER A 54 -3.78 -15.95 19.47
N THR A 55 -2.93 -15.80 20.49
CA THR A 55 -3.31 -15.17 21.76
C THR A 55 -3.63 -13.69 21.62
N ILE A 56 -3.20 -13.07 20.51
CA ILE A 56 -3.40 -11.65 20.23
C ILE A 56 -4.84 -11.39 19.78
N TRP A 57 -5.50 -12.34 19.11
CA TRP A 57 -6.83 -12.12 18.56
C TRP A 57 -7.90 -11.87 19.63
N PRO A 58 -8.03 -12.70 20.69
CA PRO A 58 -8.96 -12.41 21.78
C PRO A 58 -8.67 -11.07 22.48
N LEU A 59 -7.39 -10.68 22.55
CA LEU A 59 -6.99 -9.40 23.13
C LEU A 59 -7.44 -8.22 22.25
N ILE A 60 -7.32 -8.34 20.93
CA ILE A 60 -7.84 -7.35 19.97
C ILE A 60 -9.36 -7.23 20.10
N GLU A 61 -10.06 -8.37 20.20
CA GLU A 61 -11.52 -8.38 20.42
C GLU A 61 -11.87 -7.63 21.71
N GLU A 62 -11.17 -7.90 22.82
CA GLU A 62 -11.37 -7.22 24.09
C GLU A 62 -11.16 -5.70 23.98
N ILE A 63 -10.06 -5.27 23.34
CA ILE A 63 -9.72 -3.85 23.16
C ILE A 63 -10.78 -3.12 22.33
N CYS A 64 -11.36 -3.79 21.34
CA CYS A 64 -12.34 -3.21 20.44
C CYS A 64 -13.80 -3.46 20.87
N LYS A 65 -14.05 -3.99 22.07
CA LYS A 65 -15.42 -4.10 22.63
C LYS A 65 -16.10 -2.74 22.83
N ASP A 66 -15.33 -1.67 22.91
CA ASP A 66 -15.82 -0.30 22.94
C ASP A 66 -16.47 0.16 21.62
N GLY A 67 -16.43 -0.68 20.57
CA GLY A 67 -16.98 -0.38 19.26
C GLY A 67 -16.14 0.63 18.47
N ARG A 68 -14.96 1.00 18.97
CA ARG A 68 -14.09 1.98 18.32
C ARG A 68 -13.19 1.29 17.30
N ALA A 69 -13.29 1.72 16.05
CA ALA A 69 -12.38 1.29 15.00
C ALA A 69 -10.98 1.86 15.25
N ARG A 70 -9.95 1.00 15.16
CA ARG A 70 -8.57 1.37 15.49
C ARG A 70 -7.61 1.06 14.35
N THR A 71 -6.51 1.79 14.29
CA THR A 71 -5.44 1.45 13.33
C THR A 71 -4.62 0.27 13.84
N VAL A 72 -3.95 -0.42 12.92
CA VAL A 72 -2.97 -1.48 13.29
C VAL A 72 -1.87 -0.93 14.20
N HIS A 73 -1.47 0.34 14.03
CA HIS A 73 -0.47 0.98 14.87
C HIS A 73 -0.95 1.16 16.31
N GLU A 74 -2.19 1.62 16.48
CA GLU A 74 -2.82 1.78 17.78
C GLU A 74 -3.00 0.43 18.48
N LEU A 75 -3.47 -0.59 17.76
CA LEU A 75 -3.57 -1.95 18.28
C LEU A 75 -2.21 -2.52 18.67
N SER A 76 -1.14 -2.22 17.92
CA SER A 76 0.22 -2.63 18.26
C SER A 76 0.69 -1.99 19.56
N ALA A 77 0.41 -0.70 19.77
CA ALA A 77 0.74 -0.01 21.01
C ALA A 77 -0.05 -0.55 22.22
N LEU A 78 -1.33 -0.89 22.02
CA LEU A 78 -2.20 -1.39 23.10
C LEU A 78 -1.94 -2.85 23.46
N THR A 79 -1.69 -3.70 22.46
CA THR A 79 -1.46 -5.15 22.67
C THR A 79 -0.01 -5.48 23.00
N GLY A 80 0.94 -4.58 22.69
CA GLY A 80 2.37 -4.86 22.70
C GLY A 80 2.83 -5.84 21.61
N ALA A 81 1.93 -6.28 20.72
CA ALA A 81 2.26 -7.20 19.66
C ALA A 81 2.83 -6.48 18.42
N SER A 82 3.56 -7.23 17.59
CA SER A 82 4.12 -6.70 16.35
C SER A 82 3.02 -6.23 15.40
N ARG A 83 3.19 -5.03 14.84
CA ARG A 83 2.33 -4.45 13.79
C ARG A 83 2.09 -5.43 12.63
N VAL A 84 3.12 -6.17 12.21
CA VAL A 84 3.01 -7.12 11.09
C VAL A 84 2.14 -8.32 11.46
N ALA A 85 2.20 -8.78 12.71
CA ALA A 85 1.36 -9.87 13.19
C ALA A 85 -0.11 -9.44 13.24
N ILE A 86 -0.39 -8.23 13.75
CA ILE A 86 -1.75 -7.67 13.80
C ILE A 86 -2.30 -7.42 12.39
N ASP A 87 -1.49 -6.87 11.47
CA ASP A 87 -1.89 -6.66 10.07
C ASP A 87 -2.26 -7.97 9.38
N ARG A 88 -1.47 -9.03 9.58
CA ARG A 88 -1.76 -10.37 9.04
C ARG A 88 -3.02 -10.97 9.67
N LEU A 89 -3.18 -10.83 10.99
CA LEU A 89 -4.38 -11.26 11.70
C LEU A 89 -5.63 -10.57 11.16
N MET A 90 -5.62 -9.25 11.06
CA MET A 90 -6.77 -8.49 10.57
C MET A 90 -7.16 -8.88 9.14
N LYS A 91 -6.17 -9.10 8.25
CA LYS A 91 -6.42 -9.55 6.87
C LYS A 91 -6.99 -10.96 6.82
N ASP A 92 -6.39 -11.90 7.55
CA ASP A 92 -6.90 -13.28 7.65
C ASP A 92 -8.35 -13.30 8.15
N ARG A 93 -8.67 -12.47 9.15
CA ARG A 93 -10.03 -12.33 9.68
C ARG A 93 -10.99 -11.58 8.79
N HIS A 94 -10.49 -10.64 8.01
CA HIS A 94 -11.26 -9.94 7.00
C HIS A 94 -11.67 -10.88 5.87
N ASP A 95 -10.74 -11.72 5.40
CA ASP A 95 -10.99 -12.76 4.39
C ASP A 95 -12.02 -13.80 4.91
N ASP A 96 -11.95 -14.14 6.20
CA ASP A 96 -12.94 -15.00 6.89
C ASP A 96 -14.30 -14.29 7.16
N GLY A 97 -14.41 -12.98 6.93
CA GLY A 97 -15.60 -12.17 7.23
C GLY A 97 -15.84 -11.89 8.72
N LEU A 98 -14.84 -12.14 9.56
CA LEU A 98 -14.86 -11.92 11.02
C LEU A 98 -14.36 -10.53 11.43
N ALA A 99 -13.72 -9.80 10.51
CA ALA A 99 -13.30 -8.42 10.69
C ALA A 99 -13.74 -7.59 9.47
N HIS A 100 -13.86 -6.28 9.64
CA HIS A 100 -14.12 -5.36 8.53
C HIS A 100 -13.37 -4.04 8.71
N VAL A 101 -13.19 -3.34 7.60
CA VAL A 101 -12.66 -1.97 7.62
C VAL A 101 -13.83 -1.02 7.87
N ALA A 102 -13.90 -0.46 9.08
CA ALA A 102 -15.01 0.40 9.47
C ALA A 102 -14.88 1.82 8.91
N ASP A 103 -13.66 2.33 8.73
CA ASP A 103 -13.38 3.63 8.12
C ASP A 103 -11.91 3.74 7.66
N TRP A 104 -11.53 4.88 7.09
CA TRP A 104 -10.19 5.16 6.57
C TRP A 104 -9.62 6.46 7.16
N LEU A 105 -8.57 6.32 7.97
CA LEU A 105 -7.87 7.43 8.58
C LEU A 105 -7.05 8.23 7.52
N PRO A 106 -7.22 9.56 7.43
CA PRO A 106 -6.38 10.38 6.59
C PRO A 106 -4.94 10.40 7.12
N THR A 107 -3.98 10.18 6.23
CA THR A 107 -2.56 10.30 6.52
C THR A 107 -2.01 11.58 5.89
N GLU A 108 -1.12 12.29 6.56
CA GLU A 108 -0.49 13.50 6.01
C GLU A 108 0.28 13.23 4.71
N ARG A 109 1.00 12.11 4.67
CA ARG A 109 1.80 11.68 3.53
C ARG A 109 1.52 10.21 3.25
N GLY A 110 0.85 9.93 2.14
CA GLY A 110 0.64 8.57 1.66
C GLY A 110 -0.82 8.13 1.56
N PRO A 111 -1.05 6.82 1.42
CA PRO A 111 -2.39 6.26 1.34
C PRO A 111 -3.08 6.30 2.71
N LYS A 112 -4.38 6.58 2.70
CA LYS A 112 -5.21 6.54 3.89
C LYS A 112 -5.15 5.15 4.55
N ALA A 113 -5.03 5.13 5.88
CA ALA A 113 -4.85 3.90 6.64
C ALA A 113 -6.21 3.29 7.02
N PRO A 114 -6.38 1.95 6.96
CA PRO A 114 -7.62 1.32 7.38
C PRO A 114 -7.81 1.40 8.89
N LEU A 115 -9.04 1.68 9.32
CA LEU A 115 -9.51 1.55 10.70
C LEU A 115 -10.29 0.24 10.79
N TRP A 116 -9.78 -0.67 11.60
CA TRP A 116 -10.27 -2.04 11.72
C TRP A 116 -11.22 -2.19 12.90
N LEU A 117 -12.22 -3.05 12.72
CA LEU A 117 -13.02 -3.63 13.79
C LEU A 117 -13.00 -5.16 13.69
N PRO A 118 -12.74 -5.89 14.79
CA PRO A 118 -12.73 -7.34 14.82
C PRO A 118 -14.15 -7.91 14.99
N VAL A 119 -15.09 -7.38 14.23
CA VAL A 119 -16.46 -7.90 14.17
C VAL A 119 -16.87 -8.05 12.71
N PRO A 120 -17.78 -8.98 12.38
CA PRO A 120 -18.36 -9.06 11.05
C PRO A 120 -19.06 -7.75 10.67
N GLY A 121 -18.86 -7.28 9.45
CA GLY A 121 -19.46 -6.03 8.98
C GLY A 121 -19.22 -5.75 7.51
N LYS A 122 -19.78 -4.65 7.00
CA LYS A 122 -19.55 -4.19 5.64
C LYS A 122 -18.37 -3.23 5.62
N ASP A 123 -17.44 -3.45 4.70
CA ASP A 123 -16.30 -2.55 4.54
C ASP A 123 -16.71 -1.16 4.08
N ALA A 124 -16.09 -0.16 4.70
CA ALA A 124 -16.11 1.20 4.24
C ALA A 124 -15.43 1.32 2.88
N LYS A 125 -16.10 2.03 1.95
CA LYS A 125 -15.58 2.28 0.61
C LYS A 125 -14.23 2.97 0.70
N ARG A 126 -13.22 2.35 0.08
CA ARG A 126 -11.88 2.93 0.04
C ARG A 126 -11.94 4.32 -0.62
N PRO A 127 -11.51 5.37 0.08
CA PRO A 127 -11.50 6.71 -0.46
C PRO A 127 -10.62 6.78 -1.70
N LYS A 128 -11.10 7.49 -2.73
CA LYS A 128 -10.37 7.68 -3.98
C LYS A 128 -9.05 8.40 -3.72
N ALA A 129 -8.00 7.98 -4.42
CA ALA A 129 -6.73 8.68 -4.40
C ALA A 129 -6.91 10.08 -5.03
N THR A 130 -6.34 11.10 -4.40
CA THR A 130 -6.36 12.46 -4.93
C THR A 130 -5.64 12.52 -6.27
N THR A 131 -6.32 12.99 -7.31
CA THR A 131 -5.76 13.01 -8.66
C THR A 131 -4.59 14.00 -8.73
N PRO A 132 -3.61 13.81 -9.65
CA PRO A 132 -2.54 14.79 -9.86
C PRO A 132 -3.08 16.20 -10.14
N ALA A 133 -4.21 16.31 -10.84
CA ALA A 133 -4.88 17.56 -11.13
C ALA A 133 -5.43 18.24 -9.86
N GLU A 134 -6.11 17.49 -8.99
CA GLU A 134 -6.60 18.00 -7.69
C GLU A 134 -5.44 18.45 -6.79
N ARG A 135 -4.36 17.66 -6.72
CA ARG A 135 -3.14 18.03 -5.97
C ARG A 135 -2.54 19.33 -6.51
N GLN A 136 -2.43 19.46 -7.83
CA GLN A 136 -1.92 20.67 -8.46
C GLN A 136 -2.84 21.87 -8.18
N ALA A 137 -4.16 21.70 -8.27
CA ALA A 137 -5.12 22.76 -7.98
C ALA A 137 -5.04 23.22 -6.53
N ALA A 138 -4.99 22.30 -5.56
CA ALA A 138 -4.81 22.61 -4.14
C ALA A 138 -3.49 23.35 -3.89
N ARG A 139 -2.39 22.90 -4.53
CA ARG A 139 -1.09 23.56 -4.47
C ARG A 139 -1.14 24.99 -5.03
N MET A 140 -1.79 25.18 -6.17
CA MET A 140 -1.93 26.50 -6.80
C MET A 140 -2.81 27.44 -5.97
N ARG A 141 -3.88 26.93 -5.34
CA ARG A 141 -4.72 27.71 -4.39
C ARG A 141 -3.90 28.17 -3.19
N ARG A 142 -3.17 27.24 -2.56
CA ARG A 142 -2.29 27.57 -1.43
C ARG A 142 -1.23 28.60 -1.82
N MET A 143 -0.62 28.44 -3.00
CA MET A 143 0.36 29.39 -3.52
C MET A 143 -0.22 30.76 -3.82
N LYS A 144 -1.48 30.85 -4.28
CA LYS A 144 -2.16 32.13 -4.51
C LYS A 144 -2.33 32.92 -3.21
N GLU A 145 -2.54 32.22 -2.09
CA GLU A 145 -2.69 32.81 -0.75
C GLU A 145 -1.33 33.12 -0.11
N GLU A 146 -0.38 32.18 -0.15
CA GLU A 146 0.94 32.30 0.48
C GLU A 146 1.92 33.21 -0.28
N ASP A 147 1.93 33.15 -1.62
CA ASP A 147 2.89 33.88 -2.47
C ASP A 147 2.23 34.28 -3.81
N PRO A 148 1.46 35.38 -3.82
CA PRO A 148 0.73 35.83 -5.00
C PRO A 148 1.63 36.16 -6.20
N LEU A 149 2.85 36.64 -5.96
CA LEU A 149 3.80 37.01 -7.02
C LEU A 149 4.28 35.76 -7.76
N ARG A 150 4.67 34.72 -7.01
CA ARG A 150 5.06 33.43 -7.60
C ARG A 150 3.90 32.76 -8.31
N TYR A 151 2.69 32.82 -7.76
CA TYR A 151 1.48 32.35 -8.45
C TYR A 151 1.31 33.05 -9.80
N LYS A 152 1.37 34.39 -9.83
CA LYS A 152 1.23 35.19 -11.05
C LYS A 152 2.31 34.83 -12.08
N ALA A 153 3.58 34.75 -11.68
CA ALA A 153 4.69 34.37 -12.56
C ALA A 153 4.51 32.98 -13.21
N ILE A 154 3.93 32.02 -12.49
CA ILE A 154 3.61 30.69 -13.05
C ILE A 154 2.48 30.80 -14.08
N ILE A 155 1.41 31.53 -13.78
CA ILE A 155 0.29 31.72 -14.71
C ILE A 155 0.74 32.44 -15.97
N ASP A 156 1.54 33.50 -15.84
CA ASP A 156 2.10 34.26 -16.96
C ASP A 156 2.97 33.37 -17.85
N ARG A 157 3.85 32.56 -17.24
CA ARG A 157 4.68 31.58 -17.96
C ARG A 157 3.84 30.55 -18.72
N CYS A 158 2.81 29.99 -18.09
CA CYS A 158 1.90 29.04 -18.73
C CYS A 158 1.14 29.69 -19.90
N THR A 159 0.73 30.96 -19.74
CA THR A 159 0.02 31.73 -20.76
C THR A 159 0.91 32.01 -21.97
N ILE A 160 2.15 32.47 -21.75
CA ILE A 160 3.14 32.70 -22.81
C ILE A 160 3.39 31.39 -23.58
N ARG A 161 3.64 30.27 -22.89
CA ARG A 161 3.83 28.96 -23.53
C ARG A 161 2.64 28.53 -24.39
N ARG A 162 1.42 28.77 -23.92
CA ARG A 162 0.19 28.46 -24.68
C ARG A 162 0.08 29.32 -25.95
N LYS A 163 0.41 30.61 -25.86
CA LYS A 163 0.42 31.53 -27.01
C LYS A 163 1.48 31.12 -28.05
N LEU A 164 2.69 30.79 -27.60
CA LEU A 164 3.78 30.26 -28.44
C LEU A 164 3.34 28.99 -29.18
N LYS A 165 2.73 28.02 -28.46
CA LYS A 165 2.25 26.76 -29.07
C LYS A 165 1.17 26.99 -30.14
N LYS A 166 0.35 28.04 -29.99
CA LYS A 166 -0.70 28.40 -30.95
C LYS A 166 -0.20 29.32 -32.08
N GLY A 167 1.08 29.67 -32.12
CA GLY A 167 1.64 30.61 -33.11
C GLY A 167 1.16 32.05 -32.95
N LEU A 168 0.47 32.39 -31.86
CA LEU A 168 -0.08 33.73 -31.60
C LEU A 168 0.98 34.73 -31.13
N VAL A 169 2.15 34.22 -30.75
CA VAL A 169 3.32 35.01 -30.35
C VAL A 169 4.51 34.34 -31.02
N LEU A 170 5.31 35.09 -31.77
CA LEU A 170 6.61 34.63 -32.23
C LEU A 170 7.50 34.48 -30.99
N ALA A 171 8.14 33.32 -30.83
CA ALA A 171 9.22 33.21 -29.86
C ALA A 171 10.23 34.28 -30.21
N HIS A 172 10.54 35.19 -29.28
CA HIS A 172 11.64 36.12 -29.47
C HIS A 172 12.89 35.27 -29.65
N GLN A 173 13.30 35.06 -30.90
CA GLN A 173 14.51 34.31 -31.20
C GLN A 173 15.69 35.13 -30.69
N HIS A 174 16.73 34.44 -30.22
CA HIS A 174 17.92 35.13 -29.75
C HIS A 174 18.51 35.95 -30.91
N PRO A 175 18.99 37.19 -30.71
CA PRO A 175 19.48 38.05 -31.79
C PRO A 175 20.54 37.38 -32.67
N ILE A 176 21.40 36.55 -32.07
CA ILE A 176 22.41 35.75 -32.79
C ILE A 176 21.77 34.75 -33.76
N VAL A 177 20.67 34.10 -33.37
CA VAL A 177 19.95 33.15 -34.24
C VAL A 177 19.26 33.87 -35.39
N GLN A 178 18.70 35.06 -35.14
CA GLN A 178 18.11 35.91 -36.18
C GLN A 178 19.18 36.35 -37.21
N ALA A 179 20.36 36.77 -36.73
CA ALA A 179 21.48 37.15 -37.58
C ALA A 179 22.04 35.98 -38.40
N LEU A 180 22.11 34.77 -37.83
CA LEU A 180 22.65 33.59 -38.50
C LEU A 180 21.75 33.05 -39.62
N PHE A 181 20.43 33.15 -39.47
CA PHE A 181 19.44 32.61 -40.42
C PHE A 181 18.74 33.69 -41.27
N GLY A 182 19.21 34.94 -41.25
CA GLY A 182 18.72 36.01 -42.13
C GLY A 182 17.27 36.47 -41.89
N MET A 183 16.66 36.11 -40.75
CA MET A 183 15.32 36.55 -40.40
C MET A 183 15.39 37.90 -39.70
N GLY A 184 15.34 38.98 -40.49
CA GLY A 184 15.48 40.36 -40.05
C GLY A 184 14.48 40.78 -38.98
N ALA A 185 14.92 41.68 -38.10
CA ALA A 185 14.04 42.37 -37.16
C ALA A 185 12.96 43.16 -37.93
N PRO A 186 11.67 43.09 -37.55
CA PRO A 186 10.68 43.99 -38.10
C PRO A 186 11.01 45.42 -37.67
N ALA A 187 10.92 46.36 -38.62
CA ALA A 187 11.03 47.80 -38.42
C ALA A 187 9.97 48.35 -37.44
#